data_AF-A0A1V4YCR3-F1
#
_entry.id   AF-A0A1V4YCR3-F1
#
_cell.length_a   1.000
_cell.length_b   1.000
_cell.length_c   1.000
_cell.angle_alpha   90.00
_cell.angle_beta   90.00
_cell.angle_gamma   90.00
#
_symmetry.space_group_name_H-M   'P 1'
#
loop_
_entity.id
_entity.type
_entity.pdbx_description
1 polymer ?
#
loop_
_entity_poly.entity_id
_entity_poly.type
_entity_poly.pdbx_seq_one_letter_code
_entity_poly.pdbx_strand_id
1 'polypeptide(L)'
;MLFLILMAGLGSADKVNVEQVGHFGGHISGVALEHNYAYIGQGKDLVVLDISDVSNPSEVGRVIIPSRVDEVVLSENYAFITGYENGLFVVDITDPSVPKLVGSYDTQGADNIAVSGNYAYIAVGDGLVILDISNPSGPAFAGKYNIGSALDVAVAGNYAYIAGWVTGLSTLNVEKPAEKTSGFGFLLAVSAIGGAFMVLRRMK
;
A
#
# COMPACT_ATOMS: atom_id res chain seq x y z
N MET A 1 -53.30 0.99 -42.82
CA MET A 1 -51.85 0.76 -42.59
C MET A 1 -51.58 1.09 -41.13
N LEU A 2 -51.31 0.07 -40.33
CA LEU A 2 -51.12 0.11 -38.88
C LEU A 2 -49.67 0.53 -38.59
N PHE A 3 -49.44 1.51 -37.72
CA PHE A 3 -48.12 1.73 -37.12
C PHE A 3 -48.25 1.72 -35.60
N LEU A 4 -47.81 0.59 -35.04
CA LEU A 4 -47.49 0.40 -33.63
C LEU A 4 -46.11 1.05 -33.40
N ILE A 5 -46.03 2.12 -32.62
CA ILE A 5 -44.75 2.61 -32.11
C ILE A 5 -44.64 2.14 -30.66
N LEU A 6 -43.89 1.05 -30.50
CA LEU A 6 -43.30 0.62 -29.24
C LEU A 6 -42.16 1.60 -28.94
N MET A 7 -42.24 2.38 -27.86
CA MET A 7 -41.10 3.12 -27.33
C MET A 7 -40.96 2.79 -25.85
N ALA A 8 -40.01 1.88 -25.62
CA ALA A 8 -39.17 1.64 -24.46
C ALA A 8 -39.70 2.09 -23.09
N GLY A 9 -39.88 1.10 -22.20
CA GLY A 9 -39.92 1.36 -20.77
C GLY A 9 -38.69 2.16 -20.35
N LEU A 10 -38.93 3.31 -19.71
CA LEU A 10 -37.90 3.97 -18.92
C LEU A 10 -37.52 2.99 -17.81
N GLY A 11 -36.38 2.33 -17.96
CA GLY A 11 -35.72 1.69 -16.84
C GLY A 11 -35.44 2.77 -15.80
N SER A 12 -36.19 2.75 -14.71
CA SER A 12 -35.77 3.39 -13.46
C SER A 12 -34.37 2.87 -13.18
N ALA A 13 -33.35 3.75 -13.18
CA ALA A 13 -32.06 3.37 -12.63
C ALA A 13 -32.33 2.89 -11.20
N ASP A 14 -32.10 1.61 -10.93
CA ASP A 14 -32.22 1.05 -9.59
C ASP A 14 -31.34 1.92 -8.69
N LYS A 15 -31.97 2.75 -7.86
CA LYS A 15 -31.23 3.59 -6.91
C LYS A 15 -30.52 2.62 -5.97
N VAL A 16 -29.19 2.71 -5.93
CA VAL A 16 -28.40 2.02 -4.91
C VAL A 16 -28.92 2.51 -3.55
N ASN A 17 -29.53 1.61 -2.79
CA ASN A 17 -29.97 1.92 -1.44
C ASN A 17 -28.76 1.80 -0.51
N VAL A 18 -28.38 2.89 0.13
CA VAL A 18 -27.29 2.92 1.13
C VAL A 18 -27.92 3.30 2.46
N GLU A 19 -27.81 2.43 3.45
CA GLU A 19 -28.33 2.64 4.81
C GLU A 19 -27.21 2.51 5.85
N GLN A 20 -27.25 3.37 6.86
CA GLN A 20 -26.32 3.26 7.99
C GLN A 20 -26.81 2.15 8.92
N VAL A 21 -26.02 1.09 9.05
CA VAL A 21 -26.34 -0.08 9.90
C VAL A 21 -25.69 -0.03 11.29
N GLY A 22 -24.59 0.70 11.45
CA GLY A 22 -23.83 0.80 12.69
C GLY A 22 -22.98 2.07 12.75
N HIS A 23 -22.31 2.29 13.88
CA HIS A 23 -21.42 3.42 14.10
C HIS A 23 -20.40 3.11 15.20
N PHE A 24 -19.16 3.56 14.99
CA PHE A 24 -18.12 3.61 16.02
C PHE A 24 -17.55 5.03 16.04
N GLY A 25 -17.51 5.65 17.21
CA GLY A 25 -17.18 7.08 17.36
C GLY A 25 -15.69 7.39 17.24
N GLY A 26 -15.38 8.69 17.10
CA GLY A 26 -14.02 9.23 17.08
C GLY A 26 -13.52 9.64 15.70
N HIS A 27 -12.33 10.26 15.66
CA HIS A 27 -11.66 10.61 14.40
C HIS A 27 -10.83 9.41 13.93
N ILE A 28 -11.27 8.78 12.84
CA ILE A 28 -10.59 7.63 12.23
C ILE A 28 -9.82 8.11 10.99
N SER A 29 -8.52 7.82 10.94
CA SER A 29 -7.64 8.22 9.83
C SER A 29 -7.48 7.14 8.76
N GLY A 30 -7.37 5.88 9.17
CA GLY A 30 -7.24 4.73 8.27
C GLY A 30 -8.06 3.55 8.77
N VAL A 31 -8.44 2.65 7.86
CA VAL A 31 -9.20 1.44 8.17
C VAL A 31 -8.75 0.29 7.28
N ALA A 32 -8.47 -0.86 7.88
CA ALA A 32 -8.30 -2.11 7.18
C ALA A 32 -9.19 -3.20 7.78
N LEU A 33 -9.67 -4.11 6.95
CA LEU A 33 -10.60 -5.16 7.34
C LEU A 33 -9.94 -6.52 7.12
N GLU A 34 -10.07 -7.40 8.11
CA GLU A 34 -9.72 -8.81 7.97
C GLU A 34 -10.72 -9.65 8.75
N HIS A 35 -11.37 -10.59 8.07
CA HIS A 35 -12.42 -11.44 8.63
C HIS A 35 -13.52 -10.63 9.35
N ASN A 36 -13.61 -10.77 10.68
CA ASN A 36 -14.57 -10.08 11.54
C ASN A 36 -13.93 -8.92 12.31
N TYR A 37 -12.76 -8.45 11.90
CA TYR A 37 -12.06 -7.36 12.58
C TYR A 37 -11.87 -6.16 11.66
N ALA A 38 -12.00 -4.97 12.27
CA ALA A 38 -11.57 -3.72 11.69
C ALA A 38 -10.37 -3.17 12.48
N TYR A 39 -9.30 -2.83 11.77
CA TYR A 39 -8.09 -2.22 12.31
C TYR A 39 -8.10 -0.75 11.91
N ILE A 40 -8.30 0.13 12.88
CA ILE A 40 -8.52 1.56 12.64
C ILE A 40 -7.43 2.41 13.28
N GLY A 41 -7.03 3.47 12.57
CA GLY A 41 -6.18 4.52 13.12
C GLY A 41 -6.99 5.54 13.89
N GLN A 42 -6.67 5.78 15.16
CA GLN A 42 -7.28 6.81 15.99
C GLN A 42 -6.20 7.63 16.70
N GLY A 43 -5.75 8.72 16.06
CA GLY A 43 -4.64 9.52 16.57
C GLY A 43 -3.34 8.72 16.56
N LYS A 44 -2.82 8.36 17.73
CA LYS A 44 -1.62 7.51 17.86
C LYS A 44 -1.93 6.03 18.10
N ASP A 45 -3.20 5.67 18.17
CA ASP A 45 -3.63 4.32 18.45
C ASP A 45 -3.97 3.57 17.17
N LEU A 46 -3.47 2.34 17.05
CA LEU A 46 -4.15 1.32 16.27
C LEU A 46 -5.18 0.67 17.20
N VAL A 47 -6.45 0.74 16.83
CA VAL A 47 -7.56 0.13 17.56
C VAL A 47 -8.10 -1.03 16.74
N VAL A 48 -8.35 -2.16 17.39
CA VAL A 48 -8.92 -3.35 16.79
C VAL A 48 -10.36 -3.49 17.27
N LEU A 49 -11.30 -3.51 16.34
CA LEU A 49 -12.73 -3.68 16.60
C LEU A 49 -13.18 -5.06 16.13
N ASP A 50 -13.92 -5.77 16.96
CA ASP A 50 -14.78 -6.86 16.50
C ASP A 50 -16.01 -6.26 15.82
N ILE A 51 -16.22 -6.66 14.57
CA ILE A 51 -17.32 -6.25 13.69
C ILE A 51 -18.21 -7.44 13.29
N SER A 52 -18.18 -8.54 14.05
CA SER A 52 -19.08 -9.69 13.85
C SER A 52 -20.55 -9.28 13.93
N ASP A 53 -20.87 -8.29 14.77
CA ASP A 53 -22.12 -7.54 14.72
C ASP A 53 -21.86 -6.13 14.17
N VAL A 54 -22.08 -5.97 12.86
CA VAL A 54 -21.86 -4.70 12.15
C VAL A 54 -22.73 -3.56 12.65
N SER A 55 -23.82 -3.85 13.39
CA SER A 55 -24.67 -2.82 13.98
C SER A 55 -24.11 -2.27 15.29
N ASN A 56 -23.22 -3.02 15.94
CA ASN A 56 -22.59 -2.65 17.20
C ASN A 56 -21.10 -3.09 17.26
N PRO A 57 -20.21 -2.44 16.48
CA PRO A 57 -18.77 -2.69 16.57
C PRO A 57 -18.23 -2.45 17.99
N SER A 58 -17.32 -3.30 18.45
CA SER A 58 -16.74 -3.19 19.80
C SER A 58 -15.23 -3.32 19.80
N GLU A 59 -14.53 -2.48 20.56
CA GLU A 59 -13.08 -2.56 20.72
C GLU A 59 -12.67 -3.82 21.48
N VAL A 60 -11.72 -4.57 20.90
CA VAL A 60 -11.14 -5.79 21.49
C VAL A 60 -9.64 -5.66 21.75
N GLY A 61 -8.95 -4.73 21.09
CA GLY A 61 -7.52 -4.53 21.24
C GLY A 61 -7.08 -3.10 20.88
N ARG A 62 -5.93 -2.69 21.42
CA ARG A 62 -5.33 -1.37 21.17
C ARG A 62 -3.82 -1.41 21.36
N VAL A 63 -3.10 -0.68 20.51
CA VAL A 63 -1.68 -0.40 20.71
C VAL A 63 -1.35 1.04 20.32
N ILE A 64 -0.58 1.72 21.18
CA ILE A 64 -0.04 3.04 20.89
C ILE A 64 1.18 2.87 19.98
N ILE A 65 1.18 3.56 18.85
CA ILE A 65 2.37 3.75 18.02
C ILE A 65 2.99 5.13 18.30
N PRO A 66 4.32 5.30 18.15
CA PRO A 66 4.98 6.56 18.48
C PRO A 66 4.81 7.65 17.39
N SER A 67 3.72 7.62 16.61
CA SER A 67 3.37 8.61 15.57
C SER A 67 1.86 8.66 15.33
N ARG A 68 1.36 9.62 14.54
CA ARG A 68 -0.05 9.61 14.09
C ARG A 68 -0.23 8.48 13.08
N VAL A 69 -1.21 7.60 13.29
CA VAL A 69 -1.62 6.60 12.30
C VAL A 69 -2.27 7.33 11.13
N ASP A 70 -1.75 7.17 9.92
CA ASP A 70 -2.40 7.70 8.71
C ASP A 70 -3.07 6.58 7.93
N GLU A 71 -2.31 5.61 7.43
CA GLU A 71 -2.81 4.46 6.68
C GLU A 71 -2.56 3.15 7.43
N VAL A 72 -3.43 2.15 7.25
CA VAL A 72 -3.28 0.80 7.80
C VAL A 72 -3.43 -0.20 6.66
N VAL A 73 -2.41 -1.01 6.42
CA VAL A 73 -2.46 -2.11 5.43
C VAL A 73 -2.14 -3.42 6.13
N LEU A 74 -2.94 -4.45 5.88
CA LEU A 74 -2.76 -5.77 6.47
C LEU A 74 -2.05 -6.70 5.49
N SER A 75 -1.13 -7.51 6.01
CA SER A 75 -0.56 -8.64 5.29
C SER A 75 -0.16 -9.72 6.27
N GLU A 76 -0.72 -10.92 6.08
CA GLU A 76 -0.58 -12.04 7.02
C GLU A 76 -0.96 -11.58 8.44
N ASN A 77 -0.13 -11.88 9.44
CA ASN A 77 -0.40 -11.55 10.84
C ASN A 77 0.06 -10.14 11.24
N TYR A 78 0.25 -9.22 10.28
CA TYR A 78 0.83 -7.90 10.54
C TYR A 78 0.00 -6.77 9.95
N ALA A 79 -0.10 -5.69 10.73
CA ALA A 79 -0.54 -4.38 10.26
C ALA A 79 0.69 -3.50 10.01
N PHE A 80 0.78 -2.98 8.79
CA PHE A 80 1.78 -2.03 8.31
C PHE A 80 1.16 -0.64 8.29
N ILE A 81 1.76 0.27 9.03
CA ILE A 81 1.17 1.57 9.32
C ILE A 81 2.12 2.68 8.87
N THR A 82 1.59 3.67 8.16
CA THR A 82 2.33 4.92 7.90
C THR A 82 2.15 5.87 9.08
N GLY A 83 3.28 6.39 9.57
CA GLY A 83 3.34 7.47 10.53
C GLY A 83 3.71 8.78 9.85
N TYR A 84 2.81 9.77 9.88
CA TYR A 84 2.91 11.04 9.14
C TYR A 84 4.32 11.65 9.07
N GLU A 85 4.97 11.84 10.22
CA GLU A 85 6.29 12.49 10.34
C GLU A 85 7.47 11.49 10.36
N ASN A 86 7.19 10.20 10.26
CA ASN A 86 8.16 9.13 10.47
C ASN A 86 8.26 8.20 9.26
N GLY A 87 7.56 7.09 9.26
CA GLY A 87 7.66 6.12 8.19
C GLY A 87 6.80 4.92 8.47
N LEU A 88 7.40 3.74 8.39
CA LEU A 88 6.71 2.48 8.61
C LEU A 88 6.73 2.09 10.10
N PHE A 89 5.58 1.69 10.62
CA PHE A 89 5.45 0.90 11.84
C PHE A 89 4.83 -0.46 11.52
N VAL A 90 5.28 -1.51 12.21
CA VAL A 90 4.80 -2.88 12.01
C VAL A 90 4.25 -3.40 13.33
N VAL A 91 2.97 -3.75 13.31
CA VAL A 91 2.25 -4.29 14.48
C VAL A 91 1.90 -5.75 14.21
N ASP A 92 2.32 -6.63 15.10
CA ASP A 92 1.84 -8.02 15.18
C ASP A 92 0.39 -8.01 15.66
N ILE A 93 -0.49 -8.59 14.84
CA ILE A 93 -1.93 -8.71 15.06
C ILE A 93 -2.39 -10.18 15.10
N THR A 94 -1.46 -11.12 15.30
CA THR A 94 -1.76 -12.57 15.42
C THR A 94 -2.87 -12.83 16.45
N ASP A 95 -2.85 -12.09 17.55
CA ASP A 95 -3.94 -12.01 18.50
C ASP A 95 -4.57 -10.60 18.42
N PRO A 96 -5.76 -10.44 17.80
CA PRO A 96 -6.45 -9.17 17.67
C PRO A 96 -6.74 -8.47 19.01
N SER A 97 -6.79 -9.22 20.12
CA SER A 97 -7.01 -8.66 21.45
C SER A 97 -5.74 -8.13 22.12
N VAL A 98 -4.56 -8.51 21.60
CA VAL A 98 -3.25 -8.12 22.14
C VAL A 98 -2.29 -7.71 21.00
N PRO A 99 -2.61 -6.65 20.22
CA PRO A 99 -1.73 -6.17 19.17
C PRO A 99 -0.42 -5.62 19.75
N LYS A 100 0.70 -5.83 19.06
CA LYS A 100 2.04 -5.46 19.56
C LYS A 100 2.87 -4.76 18.49
N LEU A 101 3.39 -3.59 18.79
CA LEU A 101 4.41 -2.95 17.94
C LEU A 101 5.69 -3.79 17.98
N VAL A 102 6.11 -4.32 16.83
CA VAL A 102 7.28 -5.23 16.72
C VAL A 102 8.42 -4.66 15.89
N GLY A 103 8.15 -3.69 15.01
CA GLY A 103 9.17 -3.11 14.15
C GLY A 103 8.81 -1.72 13.65
N SER A 104 9.82 -1.02 13.13
CA SER A 104 9.64 0.29 12.50
C SER A 104 10.79 0.60 11.55
N TYR A 105 10.54 1.47 10.59
CA TYR A 105 11.57 2.04 9.73
C TYR A 105 11.24 3.51 9.45
N ASP A 106 12.18 4.40 9.75
CA ASP A 106 12.01 5.84 9.52
C ASP A 106 12.31 6.19 8.05
N THR A 107 11.29 6.64 7.32
CA THR A 107 11.41 7.11 5.94
C THR A 107 11.46 8.63 5.82
N GLN A 108 11.46 9.35 6.96
CA GLN A 108 11.36 10.82 7.07
C GLN A 108 10.07 11.38 6.47
N GLY A 109 8.96 10.72 6.78
CA GLY A 109 7.62 10.97 6.28
C GLY A 109 7.11 9.78 5.47
N ALA A 110 5.80 9.55 5.54
CA ALA A 110 5.10 8.56 4.72
C ALA A 110 3.66 9.01 4.49
N ASP A 111 3.30 9.19 3.22
CA ASP A 111 1.97 9.65 2.81
C ASP A 111 1.03 8.46 2.61
N ASN A 112 1.50 7.39 1.97
CA ASN A 112 0.72 6.19 1.70
C ASN A 112 1.61 4.95 1.57
N ILE A 113 1.02 3.76 1.59
CA ILE A 113 1.69 2.48 1.52
C ILE A 113 0.89 1.45 0.72
N ALA A 114 1.60 0.64 -0.06
CA ALA A 114 1.11 -0.62 -0.57
C ALA A 114 2.04 -1.75 -0.12
N VAL A 115 1.47 -2.90 0.23
CA VAL A 115 2.23 -4.12 0.57
C VAL A 115 1.97 -5.18 -0.50
N SER A 116 3.03 -5.83 -0.97
CA SER A 116 2.93 -6.96 -1.90
C SER A 116 4.08 -7.94 -1.68
N GLY A 117 3.73 -9.15 -1.24
CA GLY A 117 4.70 -10.15 -0.83
C GLY A 117 5.57 -9.63 0.32
N ASN A 118 6.89 -9.76 0.19
CA ASN A 118 7.85 -9.33 1.22
C ASN A 118 8.24 -7.85 1.12
N TYR A 119 7.47 -7.01 0.41
CA TYR A 119 7.85 -5.62 0.19
C TYR A 119 6.74 -4.65 0.55
N ALA A 120 7.13 -3.57 1.23
CA ALA A 120 6.34 -2.36 1.42
C ALA A 120 6.83 -1.28 0.46
N TYR A 121 5.90 -0.69 -0.28
CA TYR A 121 6.11 0.42 -1.20
C TYR A 121 5.48 1.66 -0.57
N ILE A 122 6.29 2.64 -0.19
CA ILE A 122 5.88 3.77 0.63
C ILE A 122 6.04 5.05 -0.20
N ALA A 123 4.93 5.73 -0.44
CA ALA A 123 4.93 7.07 -1.03
C ALA A 123 5.47 8.06 0.00
N VAL A 124 6.49 8.82 -0.41
CA VAL A 124 7.15 9.83 0.42
C VAL A 124 7.32 11.12 -0.38
N GLY A 125 7.64 12.22 0.31
CA GLY A 125 7.69 13.55 -0.29
C GLY A 125 8.60 13.72 -1.52
N ASP A 126 9.61 12.85 -1.71
CA ASP A 126 10.51 12.89 -2.87
C ASP A 126 10.43 11.65 -3.80
N GLY A 127 9.49 10.73 -3.55
CA GLY A 127 9.16 9.65 -4.47
C GLY A 127 8.66 8.41 -3.76
N LEU A 128 9.24 7.26 -4.09
CA LEU A 128 8.88 5.96 -3.54
C LEU A 128 10.06 5.35 -2.80
N VAL A 129 9.86 4.96 -1.54
CA VAL A 129 10.78 4.10 -0.79
C VAL A 129 10.26 2.67 -0.79
N ILE A 130 11.14 1.70 -1.03
CA ILE A 130 10.81 0.28 -1.02
C ILE A 130 11.56 -0.36 0.13
N LEU A 131 10.83 -1.03 1.02
CA LEU A 131 11.37 -1.76 2.15
C LEU A 131 11.11 -3.25 2.01
N ASP A 132 12.13 -4.06 2.28
CA ASP A 132 11.99 -5.50 2.55
C ASP A 132 11.42 -5.67 3.96
N ILE A 133 10.26 -6.32 4.05
CA ILE A 133 9.51 -6.58 5.27
C ILE A 133 9.45 -8.08 5.62
N SER A 134 10.31 -8.91 4.99
CA SER A 134 10.41 -10.35 5.29
C SER A 134 10.77 -10.64 6.75
N ASN A 135 11.42 -9.70 7.43
CA ASN A 135 11.53 -9.66 8.89
C ASN A 135 10.70 -8.50 9.45
N PRO A 136 9.48 -8.76 9.94
CA PRO A 136 8.58 -7.73 10.48
C PRO A 136 9.17 -6.92 11.64
N SER A 137 10.08 -7.52 12.42
CA SER A 137 10.74 -6.86 13.55
C SER A 137 11.86 -5.89 13.14
N GLY A 138 12.33 -6.01 11.90
CA GLY A 138 13.40 -5.19 11.36
C GLY A 138 13.26 -5.02 9.85
N PRO A 139 12.29 -4.20 9.37
CA PRO A 139 12.21 -3.84 7.96
C PRO A 139 13.54 -3.23 7.48
N ALA A 140 13.91 -3.51 6.24
CA ALA A 140 15.18 -3.09 5.67
C ALA A 140 14.99 -2.34 4.36
N PHE A 141 15.84 -1.37 4.09
CA PHE A 141 15.80 -0.64 2.82
C PHE A 141 16.14 -1.55 1.64
N ALA A 142 15.24 -1.64 0.66
CA ALA A 142 15.42 -2.40 -0.58
C ALA A 142 15.70 -1.49 -1.79
N GLY A 143 15.11 -0.29 -1.83
CA GLY A 143 15.31 0.63 -2.95
C GLY A 143 14.57 1.95 -2.82
N LYS A 144 14.85 2.86 -3.76
CA LYS A 144 14.18 4.16 -3.89
C LYS A 144 14.00 4.53 -5.35
N TYR A 145 12.89 5.16 -5.67
CA TYR A 145 12.65 5.75 -6.99
C TYR A 145 12.14 7.18 -6.85
N ASN A 146 12.90 8.14 -7.37
CA ASN A 146 12.58 9.55 -7.24
C ASN A 146 11.66 9.99 -8.39
N ILE A 147 10.46 10.45 -8.04
CA ILE A 147 9.49 11.04 -8.98
C ILE A 147 9.01 12.42 -8.51
N GLY A 148 9.65 12.97 -7.47
CA GLY A 148 9.13 14.12 -6.75
C GLY A 148 7.99 13.70 -5.81
N SER A 149 7.08 14.63 -5.51
CA SER A 149 5.98 14.40 -4.55
C SER A 149 5.08 13.25 -4.99
N ALA A 150 5.25 12.09 -4.36
CA ALA A 150 4.34 10.97 -4.43
C ALA A 150 3.25 11.13 -3.37
N LEU A 151 2.02 10.80 -3.72
CA LEU A 151 0.85 10.95 -2.86
C LEU A 151 0.21 9.61 -2.54
N ASP A 152 0.24 8.68 -3.50
CA ASP A 152 -0.40 7.38 -3.38
C ASP A 152 0.38 6.34 -4.18
N VAL A 153 0.25 5.08 -3.77
CA VAL A 153 0.86 3.94 -4.43
C VAL A 153 -0.07 2.72 -4.38
N ALA A 154 -0.23 2.07 -5.54
CA ALA A 154 -0.93 0.79 -5.64
C ALA A 154 -0.01 -0.24 -6.31
N VAL A 155 -0.14 -1.51 -5.95
CA VAL A 155 0.63 -2.61 -6.58
C VAL A 155 -0.34 -3.62 -7.19
N ALA A 156 -0.12 -3.96 -8.45
CA ALA A 156 -0.86 -5.01 -9.14
C ALA A 156 0.07 -5.85 -10.02
N GLY A 157 0.14 -7.15 -9.71
CA GLY A 157 1.10 -8.06 -10.34
C GLY A 157 2.53 -7.58 -10.12
N ASN A 158 3.28 -7.42 -11.22
CA ASN A 158 4.69 -7.01 -11.18
C ASN A 158 4.86 -5.48 -11.25
N TYR A 159 3.81 -4.68 -11.06
CA TYR A 159 3.87 -3.23 -11.24
C TYR A 159 3.41 -2.46 -10.02
N ALA A 160 4.18 -1.42 -9.68
CA ALA A 160 3.76 -0.36 -8.78
C ALA A 160 3.31 0.86 -9.59
N TYR A 161 2.17 1.42 -9.20
CA TYR A 161 1.51 2.58 -9.80
C TYR A 161 1.52 3.70 -8.79
N ILE A 162 2.18 4.81 -9.11
CA ILE A 162 2.44 5.88 -8.14
C ILE A 162 1.78 7.14 -8.65
N ALA A 163 0.87 7.69 -7.87
CA ALA A 163 0.28 8.99 -8.14
C ALA A 163 1.23 10.07 -7.62
N GLY A 164 1.83 10.83 -8.54
CA GLY A 164 2.66 11.98 -8.23
C GLY A 164 1.91 13.29 -8.51
N TRP A 165 2.08 14.27 -7.63
CA TRP A 165 1.43 15.59 -7.77
C TRP A 165 1.75 16.24 -9.11
N VAL A 166 3.04 16.23 -9.49
CA VAL A 166 3.54 16.92 -10.69
C VAL A 166 3.70 15.96 -11.87
N THR A 167 4.02 14.70 -11.60
CA THR A 167 4.36 13.70 -12.63
C THR A 167 3.16 12.93 -13.15
N GLY A 168 1.99 13.04 -12.50
CA GLY A 168 0.81 12.24 -12.84
C GLY A 168 1.00 10.80 -12.39
N LEU A 169 0.64 9.82 -13.23
CA LEU A 169 0.81 8.41 -12.91
C LEU A 169 2.16 7.88 -13.40
N SER A 170 3.01 7.42 -12.49
CA SER A 170 4.23 6.67 -12.81
C SER A 170 3.99 5.18 -12.65
N THR A 171 4.52 4.36 -13.56
CA THR A 171 4.42 2.89 -13.50
C THR A 171 5.82 2.28 -13.44
N LEU A 172 6.10 1.50 -12.41
CA LEU A 172 7.39 0.85 -12.19
C LEU A 172 7.24 -0.67 -12.23
N ASN A 173 8.16 -1.35 -12.88
CA ASN A 173 8.30 -2.80 -12.73
C ASN A 173 9.00 -3.10 -11.39
N VAL A 174 8.38 -3.97 -10.58
CA VAL A 174 8.81 -4.35 -9.23
C VAL A 174 9.02 -5.87 -9.07
N GLU A 175 9.14 -6.62 -10.17
CA GLU A 175 9.40 -8.07 -10.17
C GLU A 175 10.67 -8.44 -9.39
N LYS A 176 11.62 -7.50 -9.29
CA LYS A 176 12.69 -7.46 -8.30
C LYS A 176 12.89 -6.00 -7.89
N PRO A 177 12.64 -5.61 -6.64
CA PRO A 177 12.85 -4.22 -6.23
C PRO A 177 14.30 -3.85 -6.50
N ALA A 178 14.48 -2.71 -7.18
CA ALA A 178 15.67 -2.34 -7.93
C ALA A 178 16.98 -2.86 -7.30
N GLU A 179 17.55 -3.94 -7.84
CA GLU A 179 18.97 -4.21 -7.67
C GLU A 179 19.70 -2.93 -8.08
N LYS A 180 20.48 -2.34 -7.15
CA LYS A 180 21.22 -1.08 -7.34
C LYS A 180 21.65 -0.88 -8.80
N THR A 181 20.93 -0.05 -9.55
CA THR A 181 21.43 0.46 -10.81
C THR A 181 22.49 1.50 -10.47
N SER A 182 23.69 1.01 -10.15
CA SER A 182 24.91 1.82 -10.20
C SER A 182 25.00 2.36 -11.62
N GLY A 183 25.00 3.69 -11.75
CA GLY A 183 24.89 4.39 -13.02
C GLY A 183 25.93 3.98 -14.04
N PHE A 184 25.57 4.25 -15.30
CA PHE A 184 26.33 4.11 -16.55
C PHE A 184 26.33 2.74 -17.22
N GLY A 185 25.40 2.57 -18.15
CA GLY A 185 25.43 1.53 -19.17
C GLY A 185 24.46 1.86 -20.31
N PHE A 186 24.92 2.69 -21.25
CA PHE A 186 24.21 3.05 -22.47
C PHE A 186 23.85 1.77 -23.25
N LEU A 187 22.56 1.44 -23.40
CA LEU A 187 22.13 0.34 -24.26
C LEU A 187 21.96 0.88 -25.69
N LEU A 188 23.04 0.88 -26.47
CA LEU A 188 22.92 0.87 -27.93
C LEU A 188 22.61 -0.58 -28.33
N ALA A 189 21.32 -0.89 -28.49
CA ALA A 189 20.93 -2.07 -29.25
C ALA A 189 21.22 -1.79 -30.74
N VAL A 190 22.39 -2.21 -31.23
CA VAL A 190 22.62 -2.38 -32.67
C VAL A 190 22.19 -3.79 -33.04
N SER A 191 21.33 -3.87 -34.06
CA SER A 191 20.71 -5.08 -34.59
C SER A 191 21.71 -6.17 -34.99
N ALA A 192 21.33 -7.42 -34.73
CA ALA A 192 22.04 -8.61 -35.16
C ALA A 192 22.12 -8.73 -36.69
N ILE A 193 23.33 -8.83 -37.24
CA ILE A 193 23.66 -9.63 -38.43
C ILE A 193 25.04 -10.27 -38.18
N GLY A 194 25.10 -11.61 -38.20
CA GLY A 194 26.36 -12.37 -38.30
C GLY A 194 26.99 -12.78 -36.96
N GLY A 195 26.99 -14.08 -36.68
CA GLY A 195 27.39 -14.65 -35.40
C GLY A 195 28.89 -14.59 -35.10
N ALA A 196 29.20 -14.25 -33.85
CA ALA A 196 30.32 -14.75 -33.04
C ALA A 196 30.19 -14.14 -31.63
N PHE A 197 29.94 -14.95 -30.60
CA PHE A 197 29.97 -14.49 -29.21
C PHE A 197 31.39 -14.61 -28.66
N MET A 198 31.99 -13.49 -28.24
CA MET A 198 33.22 -13.46 -27.44
C MET A 198 32.89 -12.88 -26.07
N VAL A 199 32.93 -13.71 -25.04
CA VAL A 199 32.78 -13.29 -23.64
C VAL A 199 34.11 -12.71 -23.16
N LEU A 200 34.21 -11.39 -23.06
CA LEU A 200 35.32 -10.73 -22.37
C LEU A 200 34.93 -10.52 -20.90
N ARG A 201 35.45 -11.38 -20.01
CA ARG A 201 35.55 -11.05 -18.58
C ARG A 201 36.66 -10.01 -18.42
N ARG A 202 36.36 -8.85 -17.82
CA ARG A 202 37.41 -7.97 -17.31
C ARG A 202 37.78 -8.38 -15.89
N MET A 203 39.08 -8.45 -15.62
CA MET A 203 39.66 -8.73 -14.31
C MET A 203 39.81 -7.44 -13.49
N LYS A 204 39.48 -7.57 -12.20
CA LYS A 204 39.60 -6.65 -11.04
C LYS A 204 38.89 -5.31 -11.15
#